data_AF-A0A099Z1H2-F1
#
_entry.id   AF-A0A099Z1H2-F1
#
_cell.length_a   1.000
_cell.length_b   1.000
_cell.length_c   1.000
_cell.angle_alpha   90.00
_cell.angle_beta   90.00
_cell.angle_gamma   90.00
#
_symmetry.space_group_name_H-M   'P 1'
#
loop_
_entity.id
_entity.type
_entity.pdbx_description
1 polymer ?
#
loop_
_entity_poly.entity_id
_entity_poly.type
_entity_poly.pdbx_seq_one_letter_code
_entity_poly.pdbx_strand_id
1 'polypeptide(L)'
;QDSKSLDTYIQSTLSALYPPFEATAATVLWQLFNIVDKLYKGDGLRCLIDFLVPAKRALQCVQRETCAKYTGLIFYHEGWPLCIHEKVVIQLASLHRVRLKPGDFYLQIAPAGKQLAKLVLKCLSRCGQGMEVVAIPEAMYGCIFTATFLEKLNSEREDFPLKSCLLTTGSAVYRTPWKNIINPIFV
;
A
#
# COMPACT_ATOMS: atom_id res chain seq x y z
N GLN A 1 -18.19 25.92 -1.57
CA GLN A 1 -17.34 26.01 -0.35
C GLN A 1 -16.92 24.60 0.09
N ASP A 2 -17.77 23.59 -0.09
CA ASP A 2 -17.53 22.19 0.30
C ASP A 2 -16.52 21.42 -0.56
N SER A 3 -16.31 21.81 -1.83
CA SER A 3 -15.28 21.20 -2.67
C SER A 3 -13.86 21.53 -2.19
N LYS A 4 -13.63 22.78 -1.78
CA LYS A 4 -12.32 23.23 -1.25
C LYS A 4 -11.97 22.54 0.07
N SER A 5 -12.96 22.28 0.93
CA SER A 5 -12.72 21.55 2.18
C SER A 5 -12.43 20.07 1.95
N LEU A 6 -13.11 19.44 0.98
CA LEU A 6 -12.84 18.08 0.55
C LEU A 6 -11.42 17.93 -0.02
N ASP A 7 -11.02 18.78 -0.96
CA ASP A 7 -9.67 18.73 -1.56
C ASP A 7 -8.59 18.92 -0.50
N THR A 8 -8.79 19.88 0.43
CA THR A 8 -7.86 20.12 1.54
C THR A 8 -7.73 18.89 2.43
N TYR A 9 -8.84 18.19 2.75
CA TYR A 9 -8.80 16.96 3.54
C TYR A 9 -8.05 15.84 2.82
N ILE A 10 -8.28 15.67 1.52
CA ILE A 10 -7.62 14.64 0.70
C ILE A 10 -6.11 14.89 0.70
N GLN A 11 -5.69 16.11 0.34
CA GLN A 11 -4.28 16.49 0.30
C GLN A 11 -3.61 16.30 1.66
N SER A 12 -4.23 16.79 2.74
CA SER A 12 -3.71 16.63 4.11
C SER A 12 -3.61 15.17 4.55
N THR A 13 -4.58 14.34 4.15
CA THR A 13 -4.56 12.91 4.48
C THR A 13 -3.48 12.17 3.72
N LEU A 14 -3.34 12.42 2.41
CA LEU A 14 -2.34 11.75 1.58
C LEU A 14 -0.92 12.21 1.93
N SER A 15 -0.72 13.50 2.22
CA SER A 15 0.59 14.03 2.62
C SER A 15 1.08 13.44 3.94
N ALA A 16 0.16 13.24 4.90
CA ALA A 16 0.49 12.62 6.18
C ALA A 16 0.80 11.11 6.06
N LEU A 17 0.21 10.42 5.07
CA LEU A 17 0.41 8.99 4.87
C LEU A 17 1.63 8.67 4.00
N TYR A 18 1.91 9.48 2.97
CA TYR A 18 2.88 9.16 1.93
C TYR A 18 3.98 10.24 1.79
N PRO A 19 4.79 10.56 2.83
CA PRO A 19 5.87 11.55 2.69
C PRO A 19 7.12 10.97 1.97
N PRO A 20 7.96 11.79 1.30
CA PRO A 20 7.76 13.21 1.00
C PRO A 20 6.65 13.38 -0.03
N PHE A 21 5.69 14.24 0.27
CA PHE A 21 4.48 14.34 -0.54
C PHE A 21 4.76 15.00 -1.89
N GLU A 22 5.77 15.86 -1.97
CA GLU A 22 6.25 16.48 -3.20
C GLU A 22 6.64 15.43 -4.25
N ALA A 23 7.15 14.27 -3.82
CA ALA A 23 7.57 13.20 -4.70
C ALA A 23 6.47 12.16 -4.97
N THR A 24 5.58 11.91 -3.99
CA THR A 24 4.59 10.83 -4.07
C THR A 24 3.21 11.30 -4.54
N ALA A 25 2.89 12.60 -4.41
CA ALA A 25 1.55 13.17 -4.62
C ALA A 25 0.94 12.77 -5.95
N ALA A 26 1.67 12.93 -7.06
CA ALA A 26 1.19 12.58 -8.40
C ALA A 26 0.75 11.11 -8.48
N THR A 27 1.49 10.21 -7.82
CA THR A 27 1.19 8.77 -7.80
C THR A 27 -0.07 8.48 -7.00
N VAL A 28 -0.13 8.96 -5.74
CA VAL A 28 -1.24 8.61 -4.83
C VAL A 28 -2.54 9.32 -5.19
N LEU A 29 -2.48 10.55 -5.69
CA LEU A 29 -3.65 11.27 -6.21
C LEU A 29 -4.21 10.56 -7.43
N TRP A 30 -3.36 10.16 -8.39
CA TRP A 30 -3.82 9.40 -9.55
C TRP A 30 -4.49 8.08 -9.16
N GLN A 31 -3.92 7.36 -8.19
CA GLN A 31 -4.54 6.14 -7.68
C GLN A 31 -5.89 6.40 -7.02
N LEU A 32 -6.02 7.47 -6.24
CA LEU A 32 -7.29 7.86 -5.64
C LEU A 32 -8.33 8.23 -6.70
N PHE A 33 -7.96 9.03 -7.71
CA PHE A 33 -8.87 9.35 -8.83
C PHE A 33 -9.35 8.10 -9.56
N ASN A 34 -8.44 7.15 -9.82
CA ASN A 34 -8.80 5.87 -10.43
C ASN A 34 -9.80 5.06 -9.57
N ILE A 35 -9.77 5.18 -8.24
CA ILE A 35 -10.76 4.57 -7.33
C ILE A 35 -12.09 5.32 -7.40
N VAL A 36 -12.06 6.65 -7.35
CA VAL A 36 -13.25 7.51 -7.48
C VAL A 36 -14.00 7.17 -8.78
N ASP A 37 -13.29 7.11 -9.90
CA ASP A 37 -13.88 6.84 -11.21
C ASP A 37 -14.43 5.41 -11.31
N LYS A 38 -13.63 4.40 -10.96
CA LYS A 38 -13.98 2.99 -11.22
C LYS A 38 -14.88 2.35 -10.18
N LEU A 39 -14.71 2.71 -8.91
CA LEU A 39 -15.40 2.05 -7.80
C LEU A 39 -16.53 2.92 -7.24
N TYR A 40 -16.42 4.24 -7.36
CA TYR A 40 -17.41 5.20 -6.85
C TYR A 40 -18.12 6.00 -7.94
N LYS A 41 -17.88 5.68 -9.22
CA LYS A 41 -18.58 6.30 -10.37
C LYS A 41 -18.50 7.83 -10.39
N GLY A 42 -17.36 8.38 -9.97
CA GLY A 42 -17.14 9.83 -9.88
C GLY A 42 -17.58 10.46 -8.56
N ASP A 43 -18.18 9.72 -7.63
CA ASP A 43 -18.62 10.24 -6.33
C ASP A 43 -17.44 10.33 -5.34
N GLY A 44 -16.76 11.49 -5.35
CA GLY A 44 -15.61 11.76 -4.50
C GLY A 44 -15.93 11.82 -3.01
N LEU A 45 -17.11 12.33 -2.61
CA LEU A 45 -17.50 12.39 -1.20
C LEU A 45 -17.80 10.99 -0.66
N ARG A 46 -18.47 10.15 -1.44
CA ARG A 46 -18.68 8.75 -1.07
C ARG A 46 -17.36 7.99 -1.05
N CYS A 47 -16.46 8.20 -2.02
CA CYS A 47 -15.13 7.60 -1.99
C CYS A 47 -14.35 8.00 -0.73
N LEU A 48 -14.45 9.27 -0.31
CA LEU A 48 -13.85 9.74 0.93
C LEU A 48 -14.38 8.94 2.13
N ILE A 49 -15.70 8.91 2.31
CA ILE A 49 -16.36 8.33 3.49
C ILE A 49 -16.21 6.81 3.52
N ASP A 50 -16.50 6.15 2.40
CA ASP A 50 -16.58 4.69 2.32
C ASP A 50 -15.20 4.04 2.17
N PHE A 51 -14.17 4.76 1.68
CA PHE A 51 -12.83 4.22 1.44
C PHE A 51 -11.67 5.02 2.04
N LEU A 52 -11.50 6.31 1.74
CA LEU A 52 -10.27 7.00 2.14
C LEU A 52 -10.16 7.18 3.67
N VAL A 53 -11.26 7.46 4.36
CA VAL A 53 -11.31 7.53 5.83
C VAL A 53 -10.94 6.18 6.48
N PRO A 54 -11.56 5.04 6.12
CA PRO A 54 -11.14 3.75 6.68
C PRO A 54 -9.74 3.33 6.22
N ALA A 55 -9.34 3.63 4.98
CA ALA A 55 -7.99 3.35 4.48
C ALA A 55 -6.94 4.10 5.29
N LYS A 56 -7.15 5.39 5.60
CA LYS A 56 -6.29 6.18 6.48
C LYS A 56 -6.09 5.49 7.83
N ARG A 57 -7.18 5.04 8.47
CA ARG A 57 -7.11 4.36 9.78
C ARG A 57 -6.28 3.07 9.70
N ALA A 58 -6.52 2.22 8.70
CA ALA A 58 -5.78 0.99 8.50
C ALA A 58 -4.29 1.25 8.23
N LEU A 59 -3.97 2.20 7.36
CA LEU A 59 -2.58 2.57 7.03
C LEU A 59 -1.85 3.19 8.22
N GLN A 60 -2.51 4.04 9.01
CA GLN A 60 -1.95 4.58 10.25
C GLN A 60 -1.71 3.48 11.30
N CYS A 61 -2.57 2.46 11.34
CA CYS A 61 -2.36 1.29 12.19
C CYS A 61 -1.09 0.54 11.75
N VAL A 62 -0.96 0.24 10.45
CA VAL A 62 0.26 -0.37 9.88
C VAL A 62 1.51 0.43 10.23
N GLN A 63 1.50 1.76 10.03
CA GLN A 63 2.62 2.63 10.37
C GLN A 63 2.96 2.54 11.87
N ARG A 64 1.96 2.70 12.74
CA ARG A 64 2.17 2.70 14.19
C ARG A 64 2.75 1.38 14.68
N GLU A 65 2.15 0.26 14.31
CA GLU A 65 2.59 -1.06 14.78
C GLU A 65 3.95 -1.45 14.21
N THR A 66 4.19 -1.13 12.93
CA THR A 66 5.46 -1.44 12.26
C THR A 66 6.61 -0.58 12.78
N CYS A 67 6.38 0.72 13.03
CA CYS A 67 7.41 1.66 13.45
C CYS A 67 7.68 1.61 14.97
N ALA A 68 6.79 1.04 15.79
CA ALA A 68 6.94 0.98 17.25
C ALA A 68 8.29 0.40 17.70
N LYS A 69 8.82 -0.59 16.98
CA LYS A 69 10.12 -1.23 17.28
C LYS A 69 11.35 -0.34 17.00
N TYR A 70 11.17 0.82 16.36
CA TYR A 70 12.23 1.78 16.03
C TYR A 70 12.05 3.12 16.76
N THR A 71 11.35 3.10 17.89
CA THR A 71 11.14 4.31 18.71
C THR A 71 12.48 4.97 19.05
N GLY A 72 12.60 6.27 18.75
CA GLY A 72 13.82 7.05 18.97
C GLY A 72 14.81 7.09 17.79
N LEU A 73 14.56 6.34 16.72
CA LEU A 73 15.35 6.40 15.49
C LEU A 73 14.69 7.31 14.45
N ILE A 74 15.52 7.96 13.62
CA ILE A 74 15.07 8.81 12.52
C ILE A 74 15.25 8.05 11.21
N PHE A 75 14.14 7.76 10.53
CA PHE A 75 14.18 7.08 9.24
C PHE A 75 14.80 7.98 8.18
N TYR A 76 15.75 7.44 7.43
CA TYR A 76 16.28 8.09 6.23
C TYR A 76 15.18 8.28 5.16
N HIS A 77 14.25 7.33 5.10
CA HIS A 77 13.04 7.43 4.30
C HIS A 77 11.83 7.71 5.20
N GLU A 78 11.44 8.98 5.31
CA GLU A 78 10.34 9.42 6.19
C GLU A 78 8.99 8.74 5.91
N GLY A 79 8.76 8.31 4.67
CA GLY A 79 7.53 7.60 4.28
C GLY A 79 7.46 6.15 4.68
N TRP A 80 8.54 5.57 5.22
CA TRP A 80 8.56 4.17 5.57
C TRP A 80 7.53 3.88 6.68
N PRO A 81 6.70 2.82 6.56
CA PRO A 81 6.78 1.74 5.57
C PRO A 81 5.86 1.91 4.34
N LEU A 82 5.12 3.02 4.21
CA LEU A 82 4.16 3.23 3.12
C LEU A 82 4.81 3.73 1.82
N CYS A 83 5.95 4.40 1.92
CA CYS A 83 6.82 4.80 0.82
C CYS A 83 8.29 4.56 1.14
N ILE A 84 9.10 4.43 0.10
CA ILE A 84 10.55 4.52 0.16
C ILE A 84 10.99 5.54 -0.89
N HIS A 85 11.43 6.71 -0.43
CA HIS A 85 11.66 7.87 -1.29
C HIS A 85 10.39 8.21 -2.10
N GLU A 86 10.46 8.36 -3.42
CA GLU A 86 9.29 8.61 -4.28
C GLU A 86 8.41 7.36 -4.55
N LYS A 87 8.82 6.18 -4.07
CA LYS A 87 8.20 4.90 -4.46
C LYS A 87 7.13 4.51 -3.45
N VAL A 88 5.89 4.45 -3.89
CA VAL A 88 4.75 3.97 -3.10
C VAL A 88 4.86 2.46 -2.90
N VAL A 89 4.82 2.02 -1.63
CA VAL A 89 4.90 0.60 -1.23
C VAL A 89 3.51 0.00 -1.06
N ILE A 90 2.63 0.65 -0.29
CA ILE A 90 1.24 0.22 -0.13
C ILE A 90 0.35 1.06 -1.04
N GLN A 91 -0.14 0.43 -2.10
CA GLN A 91 -0.95 1.08 -3.13
C GLN A 91 -2.36 1.39 -2.62
N LEU A 92 -2.94 2.51 -3.05
CA LEU A 92 -4.37 2.79 -2.91
C LEU A 92 -5.17 2.06 -3.99
N ALA A 93 -4.63 1.96 -5.21
CA ALA A 93 -5.28 1.31 -6.35
C ALA A 93 -4.44 0.17 -6.94
N SER A 94 -5.08 -0.71 -7.72
CA SER A 94 -4.36 -1.75 -8.47
C SER A 94 -3.35 -1.12 -9.43
N LEU A 95 -2.15 -1.71 -9.53
CA LEU A 95 -1.12 -1.25 -10.47
C LEU A 95 -1.60 -1.37 -11.94
N HIS A 96 -1.48 -0.30 -12.71
CA HIS A 96 -1.94 -0.26 -14.10
C HIS A 96 -0.89 -0.85 -15.06
N ARG A 97 -1.33 -1.70 -16.00
CA ARG A 97 -0.48 -2.29 -17.07
C ARG A 97 0.74 -3.07 -16.57
N VAL A 98 0.71 -3.58 -15.34
CA VAL A 98 1.79 -4.39 -14.79
C VAL A 98 1.48 -5.87 -14.94
N ARG A 99 2.42 -6.59 -15.56
CA ARG A 99 2.41 -8.07 -15.55
C ARG A 99 3.26 -8.55 -14.38
N LEU A 100 2.62 -9.24 -13.43
CA LEU A 100 3.33 -9.92 -12.36
C LEU A 100 4.10 -11.10 -12.93
N LYS A 101 5.36 -11.24 -12.50
CA LYS A 101 6.17 -12.44 -12.73
C LYS A 101 5.98 -13.41 -11.56
N PRO A 102 6.31 -14.70 -11.71
CA PRO A 102 6.37 -15.62 -10.58
C PRO A 102 7.25 -15.06 -9.46
N GLY A 103 6.70 -15.04 -8.24
CA GLY A 103 7.34 -14.45 -7.06
C GLY A 103 7.17 -12.93 -6.89
N ASP A 104 6.57 -12.22 -7.86
CA ASP A 104 6.18 -10.81 -7.68
C ASP A 104 4.88 -10.72 -6.85
N PHE A 105 4.82 -9.73 -5.98
CA PHE A 105 3.60 -9.32 -5.27
C PHE A 105 3.54 -7.81 -5.08
N TYR A 106 2.41 -7.27 -4.66
CA TYR A 106 2.32 -5.92 -4.12
C TYR A 106 1.25 -5.82 -3.04
N LEU A 107 1.44 -4.86 -2.14
CA LEU A 107 0.49 -4.55 -1.08
C LEU A 107 -0.46 -3.46 -1.56
N GLN A 108 -1.74 -3.60 -1.24
CA GLN A 108 -2.75 -2.60 -1.57
C GLN A 108 -3.76 -2.48 -0.42
N ILE A 109 -4.17 -1.26 -0.08
CA ILE A 109 -5.39 -1.04 0.70
C ILE A 109 -6.59 -1.04 -0.26
N ALA A 110 -7.55 -1.94 -0.04
CA ALA A 110 -8.70 -2.12 -0.93
C ALA A 110 -10.03 -1.89 -0.20
N PRO A 111 -11.05 -1.32 -0.85
CA PRO A 111 -12.41 -1.30 -0.30
C PRO A 111 -12.89 -2.72 -0.03
N ALA A 112 -13.53 -2.92 1.13
CA ALA A 112 -14.03 -4.22 1.59
C ALA A 112 -15.53 -4.21 1.93
N GLY A 113 -16.22 -3.12 1.61
CA GLY A 113 -17.62 -2.89 1.94
C GLY A 113 -17.87 -1.41 2.21
N LYS A 114 -19.04 -1.10 2.76
CA LYS A 114 -19.36 0.26 3.16
C LYS A 114 -18.51 0.65 4.38
N GLN A 115 -17.80 1.78 4.29
CA GLN A 115 -16.92 2.30 5.36
C GLN A 115 -15.87 1.30 5.86
N LEU A 116 -15.39 0.42 4.98
CA LEU A 116 -14.42 -0.61 5.33
C LEU A 116 -13.32 -0.68 4.27
N ALA A 117 -12.08 -0.66 4.72
CA ALA A 117 -10.89 -0.86 3.89
C ALA A 117 -10.01 -1.94 4.54
N LYS A 118 -9.47 -2.84 3.72
CA LYS A 118 -8.62 -3.93 4.19
C LYS A 118 -7.31 -3.95 3.42
N LEU A 119 -6.22 -4.30 4.10
CA LEU A 119 -4.97 -4.54 3.42
C LEU A 119 -5.03 -5.90 2.72
N VAL A 120 -4.57 -5.91 1.47
CA VAL A 120 -4.47 -7.12 0.67
C VAL A 120 -3.09 -7.22 0.05
N LEU A 121 -2.63 -8.45 -0.15
CA LEU A 121 -1.50 -8.78 -0.99
C LEU A 121 -2.02 -9.34 -2.31
N LYS A 122 -1.51 -8.81 -3.43
CA LYS A 122 -1.84 -9.27 -4.77
C LYS A 122 -0.61 -9.90 -5.41
N CYS A 123 -0.75 -11.11 -5.90
CA CYS A 123 0.33 -11.90 -6.48
C CYS A 123 -0.22 -12.84 -7.56
N LEU A 124 0.66 -13.55 -8.28
CA LEU A 124 0.20 -14.69 -9.07
C LEU A 124 -0.33 -15.80 -8.15
N SER A 125 -1.31 -16.54 -8.65
CA SER A 125 -1.84 -17.71 -7.96
C SER A 125 -0.77 -18.78 -7.77
N ARG A 126 -1.02 -19.68 -6.83
CA ARG A 126 -0.11 -20.79 -6.49
C ARG A 126 0.20 -21.70 -7.67
N CYS A 127 -0.75 -21.89 -8.58
CA CYS A 127 -0.57 -22.66 -9.80
C CYS A 127 0.01 -21.84 -10.97
N GLY A 128 0.39 -20.57 -10.73
CA GLY A 128 0.89 -19.66 -11.76
C GLY A 128 -0.17 -19.18 -12.75
N GLN A 129 -1.43 -19.59 -12.59
CA GLN A 129 -2.54 -19.24 -13.47
C GLN A 129 -3.41 -18.16 -12.82
N GLY A 130 -3.29 -16.93 -13.31
CA GLY A 130 -4.11 -15.81 -12.87
C GLY A 130 -3.61 -15.09 -11.61
N MET A 131 -4.38 -14.10 -11.19
CA MET A 131 -4.09 -13.25 -10.03
C MET A 131 -4.80 -13.79 -8.80
N GLU A 132 -4.07 -13.88 -7.69
CA GLU A 132 -4.60 -14.18 -6.37
C GLU A 132 -4.57 -12.92 -5.50
N VAL A 133 -5.60 -12.76 -4.67
CA VAL A 133 -5.72 -11.66 -3.71
C VAL A 133 -5.85 -12.25 -2.31
N VAL A 134 -4.81 -12.08 -1.50
CA VAL A 134 -4.75 -12.56 -0.12
C VAL A 134 -5.12 -11.41 0.80
N ALA A 135 -6.20 -11.55 1.58
CA ALA A 135 -6.55 -10.56 2.60
C ALA A 135 -5.61 -10.70 3.81
N ILE A 136 -5.07 -9.58 4.29
CA ILE A 136 -4.20 -9.53 5.46
C ILE A 136 -5.05 -9.10 6.66
N PRO A 137 -5.22 -9.95 7.68
CA PRO A 137 -5.92 -9.58 8.91
C PRO A 137 -5.24 -8.42 9.63
N GLU A 138 -6.02 -7.56 10.29
CA GLU A 138 -5.45 -6.43 11.06
C GLU A 138 -4.48 -6.88 12.15
N ALA A 139 -4.73 -8.04 12.78
CA ALA A 139 -3.82 -8.64 13.76
C ALA A 139 -2.40 -8.97 13.21
N MET A 140 -2.23 -8.95 11.88
CA MET A 140 -0.92 -9.15 11.23
C MET A 140 -0.25 -7.81 10.85
N TYR A 141 -0.88 -6.65 11.07
CA TYR A 141 -0.35 -5.37 10.59
C TYR A 141 1.03 -5.03 11.15
N GLY A 142 1.26 -5.29 12.44
CA GLY A 142 2.56 -5.08 13.08
C GLY A 142 3.68 -6.02 12.61
N CYS A 143 3.36 -7.12 11.92
CA CYS A 143 4.36 -8.03 11.38
C CYS A 143 4.50 -7.97 9.86
N ILE A 144 3.71 -7.18 9.12
CA ILE A 144 3.79 -7.12 7.64
C ILE A 144 5.24 -6.93 7.20
N PHE A 145 5.92 -5.91 7.72
CA PHE A 145 7.28 -5.54 7.35
C PHE A 145 8.32 -6.34 8.16
N THR A 146 8.26 -7.66 8.04
CA THR A 146 9.25 -8.62 8.56
C THR A 146 9.55 -9.72 7.54
N ALA A 147 10.63 -10.47 7.77
CA ALA A 147 10.90 -11.69 7.01
C ALA A 147 9.83 -12.78 7.28
N THR A 148 9.45 -12.92 8.56
CA THR A 148 8.49 -13.93 9.03
C THR A 148 7.11 -13.81 8.38
N PHE A 149 6.68 -12.59 8.03
CA PHE A 149 5.42 -12.40 7.31
C PHE A 149 5.43 -13.07 5.93
N LEU A 150 6.50 -12.87 5.15
CA LEU A 150 6.60 -13.44 3.82
C LEU A 150 6.85 -14.95 3.88
N GLU A 151 7.63 -15.42 4.86
CA GLU A 151 7.81 -16.85 5.15
C GLU A 151 6.47 -17.54 5.44
N LYS A 152 5.62 -16.94 6.28
CA LYS A 152 4.27 -17.46 6.57
C LYS A 152 3.38 -17.54 5.34
N LEU A 153 3.47 -16.58 4.43
CA LEU A 153 2.71 -16.64 3.16
C LEU A 153 3.29 -17.63 2.16
N ASN A 154 4.59 -17.89 2.24
CA ASN A 154 5.30 -18.82 1.38
C ASN A 154 5.22 -20.27 1.87
N SER A 155 4.88 -20.52 3.14
CA SER A 155 4.73 -21.90 3.65
C SER A 155 3.67 -22.69 2.89
N GLU A 156 2.72 -22.01 2.25
CA GLU A 156 1.70 -22.62 1.40
C GLU A 156 1.99 -22.50 -0.11
N ARG A 157 3.21 -22.09 -0.50
CA ARG A 157 3.65 -21.86 -1.88
C ARG A 157 4.97 -22.59 -2.16
N GLU A 158 4.89 -23.80 -2.70
CA GLU A 158 6.09 -24.61 -3.02
C GLU A 158 6.78 -24.13 -4.32
N ASP A 159 6.03 -23.98 -5.42
CA ASP A 159 6.63 -23.73 -6.74
C ASP A 159 7.03 -22.26 -6.99
N PHE A 160 6.26 -21.31 -6.44
CA PHE A 160 6.42 -19.88 -6.72
C PHE A 160 6.37 -19.03 -5.44
N PRO A 161 7.39 -19.14 -4.56
CA PRO A 161 7.45 -18.32 -3.36
C PRO A 161 7.58 -16.84 -3.74
N LEU A 162 6.87 -16.00 -2.99
CA LEU A 162 6.92 -14.55 -3.07
C LEU A 162 8.30 -14.06 -2.64
N LYS A 163 8.88 -13.15 -3.42
CA LYS A 163 10.25 -12.65 -3.24
C LYS A 163 10.38 -11.15 -3.45
N SER A 164 9.67 -10.61 -4.44
CA SER A 164 9.83 -9.23 -4.90
C SER A 164 8.52 -8.46 -4.76
N CYS A 165 8.54 -7.37 -4.01
CA CYS A 165 7.41 -6.46 -3.92
C CYS A 165 7.49 -5.42 -5.04
N LEU A 166 6.36 -5.12 -5.67
CA LEU A 166 6.26 -4.08 -6.68
C LEU A 166 5.93 -2.74 -6.05
N LEU A 167 6.82 -1.78 -6.28
CA LEU A 167 6.67 -0.38 -5.86
C LEU A 167 6.44 0.48 -7.11
N THR A 168 5.83 1.66 -6.96
CA THR A 168 5.55 2.52 -8.13
C THR A 168 5.81 3.99 -7.84
N THR A 169 6.23 4.71 -8.87
CA THR A 169 6.33 6.17 -8.93
C THR A 169 5.26 6.76 -9.86
N GLY A 170 4.25 5.97 -10.21
CA GLY A 170 3.23 6.29 -11.21
C GLY A 170 3.73 6.10 -12.64
N SER A 171 4.93 6.63 -12.95
CA SER A 171 5.58 6.50 -14.26
C SER A 171 6.29 5.16 -14.47
N ALA A 172 6.81 4.56 -13.39
CA ALA A 172 7.57 3.32 -13.44
C ALA A 172 7.21 2.38 -12.28
N VAL A 173 7.38 1.08 -12.52
CA VAL A 173 7.14 0.02 -11.54
C VAL A 173 8.44 -0.72 -11.27
N TYR A 174 8.82 -0.79 -10.01
CA TYR A 174 10.09 -1.31 -9.53
C TYR A 174 9.86 -2.66 -8.86
N ARG A 175 10.66 -3.67 -9.24
CA ARG A 175 10.67 -4.98 -8.57
C ARG A 175 11.75 -4.94 -7.50
N THR A 176 11.34 -4.88 -6.25
CA THR A 176 12.27 -4.73 -5.13
C THR A 176 12.24 -5.99 -4.27
N PRO A 177 13.38 -6.67 -4.06
CA PRO A 177 13.45 -7.80 -3.13
C PRO A 177 12.90 -7.41 -1.76
N TRP A 178 12.06 -8.25 -1.15
CA TRP A 178 11.36 -7.92 0.09
C TRP A 178 12.32 -7.52 1.23
N LYS A 179 13.47 -8.18 1.30
CA LYS A 179 14.55 -7.87 2.23
C LYS A 179 15.03 -6.41 2.17
N ASN A 180 14.92 -5.74 1.02
CA ASN A 180 15.34 -4.33 0.87
C ASN A 180 14.25 -3.35 1.36
N ILE A 181 13.03 -3.82 1.62
CA ILE A 181 11.91 -3.01 2.10
C ILE A 181 11.75 -3.15 3.62
N ILE A 182 11.91 -4.37 4.16
CA ILE A 182 11.74 -4.63 5.60
C ILE A 182 12.89 -4.15 6.49
N ASN A 183 14.02 -3.78 5.87
CA ASN A 183 15.19 -3.25 6.58
C ASN A 183 15.25 -1.73 6.33
N PRO A 184 14.58 -0.91 7.17
CA PRO A 184 14.66 0.54 7.06
C PRO A 184 16.09 1.03 7.28
N ILE A 185 16.40 2.17 6.65
CA ILE A 185 17.67 2.88 6.82
C ILE A 185 17.42 4.08 7.75
N PHE A 186 18.40 4.40 8.59
CA PHE A 186 18.35 5.50 9.55
C PHE A 186 19.47 6.53 9.27
N VAL A 187 19.28 7.76 9.76
CA VAL A 187 20.27 8.86 9.67
C VAL A 187 21.36 8.71 10.73
#